data_AF-A0A6A4AQS8-F1
#
_entry.id   AF-A0A6A4AQS8-F1
#
_cell.length_a   1.000
_cell.length_b   1.000
_cell.length_c   1.000
_cell.angle_alpha   90.00
_cell.angle_beta   90.00
_cell.angle_gamma   90.00
#
_symmetry.space_group_name_H-M   'P 1'
#
loop_
_entity.id
_entity.type
_entity.pdbx_description
1 polymer ?
#
loop_
_entity_poly.entity_id
_entity_poly.type
_entity_poly.pdbx_seq_one_letter_code
_entity_poly.pdbx_strand_id
1 'polypeptide(L)'
;MSNTGGCSGGTSVTVTYDKAAITPMTVTSNKTLRGIGMSGVIMGKGLWLNGDNIIIQNVHITELNRHLVWGGDAIYIQGSNGGSTAMTKIWLDHIK
;
A
#
# COMPACT_ATOMS: atom_id res chain seq x y z
N MET A 1 -5.86 -24.96 -8.52
CA MET A 1 -5.46 -24.36 -7.24
C MET A 1 -5.43 -22.86 -7.45
N SER A 2 -6.26 -22.12 -6.72
CA SER A 2 -6.27 -20.65 -6.76
C SER A 2 -5.02 -20.14 -6.06
N ASN A 3 -3.96 -19.98 -6.84
CA ASN A 3 -2.65 -19.54 -6.37
C ASN A 3 -2.74 -18.08 -5.90
N THR A 4 -2.11 -17.72 -4.77
CA THR A 4 -1.87 -16.33 -4.36
C THR A 4 -0.79 -15.65 -5.23
N GLY A 5 -0.68 -16.04 -6.50
CA GLY A 5 0.24 -15.51 -7.51
C GLY A 5 1.71 -15.93 -7.39
N GLY A 6 2.22 -16.19 -6.18
CA GLY A 6 3.68 -16.27 -5.96
C GLY A 6 4.29 -17.63 -5.58
N CYS A 7 3.53 -18.73 -5.49
CA CYS A 7 4.06 -20.03 -5.06
C CYS A 7 4.02 -21.07 -6.18
N SER A 8 5.14 -21.76 -6.41
CA SER A 8 5.25 -22.95 -7.27
C SER A 8 5.94 -24.09 -6.50
N GLY A 9 5.42 -25.32 -6.60
CA GLY A 9 6.02 -26.49 -5.95
C GLY A 9 5.99 -26.52 -4.40
N GLY A 10 5.18 -25.66 -3.77
CA GLY A 10 5.06 -25.58 -2.31
C GLY A 10 4.04 -26.54 -1.69
N THR A 11 4.05 -26.64 -0.36
CA THR A 11 3.00 -27.34 0.40
C THR A 11 1.82 -26.40 0.65
N SER A 12 0.61 -26.85 0.33
CA SER A 12 -0.60 -26.07 0.57
C SER A 12 -0.88 -25.97 2.08
N VAL A 13 -1.20 -24.76 2.53
CA VAL A 13 -1.57 -24.47 3.92
C VAL A 13 -2.83 -23.60 3.94
N THR A 14 -3.66 -23.80 4.97
CA THR A 14 -4.80 -22.90 5.22
C THR A 14 -4.32 -21.70 6.00
N VAL A 15 -4.70 -20.50 5.54
CA VAL A 15 -4.33 -19.23 6.19
C VAL A 15 -5.57 -18.40 6.48
N THR A 16 -5.51 -17.64 7.57
CA THR A 16 -6.48 -16.58 7.88
C THR A 16 -5.79 -15.23 7.73
N TYR A 17 -6.47 -14.30 7.08
CA TYR A 17 -5.93 -12.97 6.78
C TYR A 17 -7.05 -11.92 6.76
N ASP A 18 -6.68 -10.67 7.03
CA ASP A 18 -7.57 -9.53 6.92
C ASP A 18 -7.71 -9.13 5.44
N LYS A 19 -8.95 -9.04 4.95
CA LYS A 19 -9.26 -8.68 3.56
C LYS A 19 -8.96 -7.21 3.27
N ALA A 20 -8.96 -6.34 4.28
CA ALA A 20 -8.75 -4.92 4.10
C ALA A 20 -7.34 -4.61 3.57
N ALA A 21 -6.32 -5.35 3.95
CA ALA A 21 -4.95 -5.10 3.52
C ALA A 21 -4.71 -5.40 2.02
N ILE A 22 -5.54 -6.25 1.42
CA ILE A 22 -5.43 -6.64 0.00
C ILE A 22 -5.97 -5.54 -0.94
N THR A 23 -6.88 -4.70 -0.46
CA THR A 23 -7.47 -3.61 -1.27
C THR A 23 -7.04 -2.26 -0.72
N PRO A 24 -5.99 -1.64 -1.30
CA PRO A 24 -5.45 -0.37 -0.81
C PRO A 24 -6.45 0.78 -1.02
N MET A 25 -6.33 1.83 -0.21
CA MET A 25 -7.09 3.06 -0.39
C MET A 25 -6.44 3.92 -1.48
N THR A 26 -7.20 4.25 -2.53
CA THR A 26 -6.70 5.07 -3.63
C THR A 26 -6.58 6.54 -3.24
N VAL A 27 -5.41 7.12 -3.45
CA VAL A 27 -5.14 8.56 -3.34
C VAL A 27 -4.92 9.12 -4.73
N THR A 28 -5.81 10.01 -5.17
CA THR A 28 -5.75 10.64 -6.51
C THR A 28 -4.94 11.95 -6.47
N SER A 29 -4.80 12.59 -7.64
CA SER A 29 -4.01 13.82 -7.79
C SER A 29 -4.39 14.96 -6.84
N ASN A 30 -3.43 15.86 -6.59
CA ASN A 30 -3.57 17.08 -5.80
C ASN A 30 -4.09 16.79 -4.38
N LYS A 31 -3.36 15.95 -3.65
CA LYS A 31 -3.69 15.58 -2.26
C LYS A 31 -2.46 15.68 -1.38
N THR A 32 -2.68 16.20 -0.18
CA THR A 32 -1.72 16.14 0.91
C THR A 32 -2.37 15.38 2.05
N LEU A 33 -1.80 14.22 2.39
CA LEU A 33 -2.16 13.46 3.58
C LEU A 33 -1.06 13.67 4.61
N ARG A 34 -1.39 14.35 5.72
CA ARG A 34 -0.43 14.69 6.76
C ARG A 34 -0.93 14.27 8.13
N GLY A 35 -0.13 13.50 8.86
CA GLY A 35 -0.44 13.17 10.25
C GLY A 35 -0.19 14.34 11.20
N ILE A 36 -0.98 14.40 12.28
CA ILE A 36 -0.87 15.41 13.33
C ILE A 36 -0.05 14.84 14.49
N GLY A 37 1.10 15.47 14.79
CA GLY A 37 1.99 15.02 15.86
C GLY A 37 2.35 13.54 15.70
N MET A 38 2.09 12.75 16.73
CA MET A 38 2.35 11.30 16.74
C MET A 38 1.09 10.45 16.47
N SER A 39 -0.02 11.07 16.10
CA SER A 39 -1.34 10.40 16.04
C SER A 39 -1.76 10.00 14.63
N GLY A 40 -0.98 10.35 13.59
CA GLY A 40 -1.26 9.98 12.20
C GLY A 40 -0.95 8.51 11.92
N VAL A 41 -1.91 7.61 12.17
CA VAL A 41 -1.74 6.17 11.97
C VAL A 41 -2.83 5.62 11.05
N ILE A 42 -2.44 4.81 10.07
CA ILE A 42 -3.32 3.97 9.25
C ILE A 42 -2.98 2.51 9.56
N MET A 43 -3.96 1.74 10.02
CA MET A 43 -3.77 0.32 10.40
C MET A 43 -4.59 -0.59 9.49
N GLY A 44 -4.01 -1.73 9.10
CA GLY A 44 -4.72 -2.78 8.35
C GLY A 44 -4.98 -2.48 6.88
N LYS A 45 -4.54 -1.33 6.36
CA LYS A 45 -4.75 -0.94 4.96
C LYS A 45 -3.64 -0.01 4.44
N GLY A 46 -3.16 -0.31 3.24
CA GLY A 46 -2.17 0.52 2.55
C GLY A 46 -2.79 1.58 1.64
N LEU A 47 -1.93 2.35 0.98
CA LEU A 47 -2.29 3.41 0.05
C LEU A 47 -1.86 3.06 -1.36
N TRP A 48 -2.75 3.27 -2.34
CA TRP A 48 -2.37 3.28 -3.75
C TRP A 48 -2.35 4.73 -4.23
N LEU A 49 -1.15 5.26 -4.48
CA LEU A 49 -0.99 6.59 -5.04
C LEU A 49 -1.20 6.49 -6.55
N ASN A 50 -2.26 7.09 -7.06
CA ASN A 50 -2.67 6.99 -8.46
C ASN A 50 -3.02 8.39 -9.01
N GLY A 51 -1.98 9.19 -9.28
CA GLY A 51 -2.11 10.56 -9.78
C GLY A 51 -0.81 11.35 -9.84
N ASP A 52 -0.92 12.66 -9.95
CA ASP A 52 0.19 13.62 -9.88
C ASP A 52 0.03 14.52 -8.64
N ASN A 53 1.13 15.05 -8.13
CA ASN A 53 1.12 16.02 -7.04
C ASN A 53 0.46 15.46 -5.76
N ILE A 54 1.09 14.43 -5.20
CA ILE A 54 0.64 13.77 -3.96
C ILE A 54 1.75 13.85 -2.91
N ILE A 55 1.40 14.33 -1.72
CA ILE A 55 2.30 14.41 -0.56
C ILE A 55 1.74 13.51 0.54
N ILE A 56 2.53 12.56 1.01
CA ILE A 56 2.24 11.76 2.22
C ILE A 56 3.32 12.11 3.25
N GLN A 57 2.93 12.72 4.36
CA GLN A 57 3.86 13.20 5.38
C GLN A 57 3.45 12.79 6.80
N ASN A 58 4.42 12.33 7.60
CA ASN A 58 4.22 12.10 9.03
C ASN A 58 3.07 11.11 9.32
N VAL A 59 2.99 10.02 8.56
CA VAL A 59 1.99 8.96 8.74
C VAL A 59 2.72 7.66 9.06
N HIS A 60 2.18 6.87 9.98
CA HIS A 60 2.58 5.49 10.24
C HIS A 60 1.58 4.54 9.59
N ILE A 61 2.03 3.67 8.68
CA ILE A 61 1.18 2.66 8.03
C ILE A 61 1.59 1.29 8.55
N THR A 62 0.68 0.57 9.22
CA THR A 62 1.05 -0.66 9.94
C THR A 62 -0.05 -1.73 9.95
N GLU A 63 0.29 -2.90 10.49
CA GLU A 63 -0.62 -4.04 10.69
C GLU A 63 -1.24 -4.62 9.42
N LEU A 64 -0.42 -4.79 8.38
CA LEU A 64 -0.82 -5.33 7.07
C LEU A 64 -0.48 -6.82 6.96
N ASN A 65 -1.29 -7.70 7.56
CA ASN A 65 -1.13 -9.16 7.47
C ASN A 65 0.34 -9.64 7.62
N ARG A 66 1.03 -9.15 8.67
CA ARG A 66 2.49 -9.28 8.84
C ARG A 66 3.07 -10.71 8.74
N HIS A 67 2.23 -11.73 8.88
CA HIS A 67 2.56 -13.15 8.81
C HIS A 67 2.49 -13.73 7.39
N LEU A 68 2.10 -12.95 6.37
CA LEU A 68 1.86 -13.43 5.01
C LEU A 68 2.54 -12.54 3.97
N VAL A 69 3.38 -13.15 3.13
CA VAL A 69 3.76 -12.57 1.84
C VAL A 69 2.49 -12.42 0.98
N TRP A 70 2.42 -11.37 0.16
CA TRP A 70 1.20 -10.98 -0.58
C TRP A 70 0.02 -10.56 0.31
N GLY A 71 0.26 -10.37 1.61
CA GLY A 71 -0.77 -9.96 2.59
C GLY A 71 -1.22 -8.49 2.46
N GLY A 72 -0.48 -7.67 1.71
CA GLY A 72 -0.79 -6.26 1.45
C GLY A 72 0.47 -5.40 1.39
N ASP A 73 0.41 -4.33 0.61
CA ASP A 73 1.50 -3.35 0.49
C ASP A 73 1.10 -2.06 1.21
N ALA A 74 2.03 -1.47 1.97
CA ALA A 74 1.76 -0.22 2.69
C ALA A 74 1.60 0.98 1.76
N ILE A 75 2.50 1.10 0.77
CA ILE A 75 2.47 2.14 -0.26
C ILE A 75 2.68 1.46 -1.61
N TYR A 76 1.69 1.59 -2.48
CA TYR A 76 1.72 1.11 -3.85
C TYR A 76 1.74 2.30 -4.82
N ILE A 77 2.72 2.30 -5.72
CA ILE A 77 2.92 3.32 -6.75
C ILE A 77 3.17 2.53 -8.05
N GLN A 78 2.34 2.76 -9.06
CA GLN A 78 2.55 2.20 -10.39
C GLN A 78 2.59 3.33 -11.40
N GLY A 79 3.50 3.25 -12.37
CA GLY A 79 3.54 4.21 -13.47
C GLY A 79 2.18 4.30 -14.17
N SER A 80 1.83 5.49 -14.65
CA SER A 80 0.65 5.66 -15.49
C SER A 80 0.85 4.97 -16.85
N ASN A 81 -0.23 4.80 -17.61
CA ASN A 81 -0.22 4.12 -18.91
C ASN A 81 0.37 2.69 -18.84
N GLY A 82 -0.11 1.88 -17.88
CA GLY A 82 0.36 0.51 -17.70
C GLY A 82 1.83 0.40 -17.26
N GLY A 83 2.32 1.38 -16.51
CA GLY A 83 3.71 1.40 -16.03
C GLY A 83 4.72 2.06 -16.96
N SER A 84 4.31 2.48 -18.17
CA SER A 84 5.20 3.08 -19.17
C SER A 84 5.57 4.54 -18.89
N THR A 85 4.82 5.22 -18.04
CA THR A 85 5.08 6.62 -17.66
C THR A 85 5.29 6.70 -16.15
N ALA A 86 6.45 7.20 -15.72
CA ALA A 86 6.72 7.39 -14.30
C ALA A 86 5.72 8.37 -13.69
N MET A 87 5.30 8.11 -12.45
CA MET A 87 4.53 9.07 -11.68
C MET A 87 5.39 10.28 -11.34
N THR A 88 4.81 11.47 -11.38
CA THR A 88 5.52 12.73 -11.11
C THR A 88 4.99 13.41 -9.85
N LYS A 89 5.87 14.22 -9.22
CA LYS A 89 5.53 15.05 -8.05
C LYS A 89 4.92 14.26 -6.88
N ILE A 90 5.54 13.13 -6.55
CA ILE A 90 5.21 12.34 -5.37
C ILE A 90 6.25 12.63 -4.30
N TRP A 91 5.81 13.02 -3.10
CA TRP A 91 6.69 13.23 -1.95
C TRP A 91 6.24 12.36 -0.78
N LEU A 92 7.13 11.45 -0.38
CA LEU A 92 6.98 10.57 0.78
C LEU A 92 7.98 11.04 1.84
N ASP A 93 7.49 11.52 2.97
CA ASP A 93 8.33 12.21 3.96
C ASP A 93 7.96 11.86 5.40
N HIS A 94 8.97 11.56 6.23
CA HIS A 94 8.77 11.20 7.64
C HIS A 94 7.69 10.11 7.87
N ILE A 95 7.65 9.11 6.99
CA ILE A 95 6.72 7.98 7.10
C ILE A 95 7.34 6.88 7.97
N LYS A 96 6.51 6.16 8.71
CA LYS A 96 6.89 4.96 9.46
C LYS A 96 6.11 3.74 9.00
#